data_AF-T1PJ94-F1
#
_entry.id   AF-T1PJ94-F1
#
_cell.length_a   1.000
_cell.length_b   1.000
_cell.length_c   1.000
_cell.angle_alpha   90.00
_cell.angle_beta   90.00
_cell.angle_gamma   90.00
#
_symmetry.space_group_name_H-M   'P 1'
#
loop_
_entity.id
_entity.type
_entity.pdbx_description
1 polymer ?
#
loop_
_entity_poly.entity_id
_entity_poly.type
_entity_poly.pdbx_seq_one_letter_code
_entity_poly.pdbx_strand_id
1 'polypeptide(L)'
;MNKICKSFISVLSHGNLEKTYSSAAVLGRHLSFRSDLSLDKLYPNSRLQLYTPPPPSNKDDKFSGFIPINKLEITYSRSSGPGGQHVNTVNTKVDVRFKLAEADWIPEKTRQKLLNSLQNKITKEGYYVVKSDLTRSQQMNLADALEKLRALIREYEIEAPPPSEETLEKLRKRQEKAARERLFQKRQRSQTKADRQGPSIADL
;
A
#
# COMPACT_ATOMS: atom_id res chain seq x y z
N MET A 1 41.39 -64.51 -8.48
CA MET A 1 42.20 -63.26 -8.54
C MET A 1 41.45 -62.34 -9.51
N ASN A 2 40.77 -61.25 -9.13
CA ASN A 2 41.23 -60.11 -8.33
C ASN A 2 40.14 -59.61 -7.37
N LYS A 3 40.61 -59.07 -6.24
CA LYS A 3 39.87 -58.79 -5.03
C LYS A 3 38.97 -57.57 -5.20
N ILE A 4 37.67 -57.76 -4.94
CA ILE A 4 36.74 -56.65 -4.65
C ILE A 4 37.19 -56.06 -3.31
N CYS A 5 37.91 -54.94 -3.35
CA CYS A 5 38.30 -54.22 -2.15
C CYS A 5 37.06 -53.52 -1.57
N LYS A 6 36.54 -54.13 -0.49
CA LYS A 6 35.74 -53.47 0.52
C LYS A 6 36.55 -52.32 1.12
N SER A 7 36.26 -51.09 0.74
CA SER A 7 36.79 -49.92 1.46
C SER A 7 35.91 -48.70 1.22
N PHE A 8 35.25 -48.27 2.30
CA PHE A 8 34.68 -46.95 2.57
C PHE A 8 33.33 -46.57 1.93
N ILE A 9 32.26 -47.18 2.44
CA ILE A 9 31.03 -46.42 2.73
C ILE A 9 31.15 -46.01 4.21
N SER A 10 31.65 -44.81 4.47
CA SER A 10 31.51 -44.18 5.79
C SER A 10 30.32 -43.23 5.75
N VAL A 11 29.21 -43.71 6.30
CA VAL A 11 28.10 -42.89 6.76
C VAL A 11 28.61 -42.00 7.90
N LEU A 12 28.50 -40.69 7.77
CA LEU A 12 28.56 -39.78 8.91
C LEU A 12 27.25 -38.98 8.97
N SER A 13 26.56 -39.25 10.07
CA SER A 13 25.36 -38.57 10.54
C SER A 13 25.76 -37.41 11.46
N HIS A 14 24.89 -36.38 11.46
CA HIS A 14 24.74 -35.26 12.40
C HIS A 14 25.66 -34.04 12.28
N GLY A 15 25.06 -32.93 11.84
CA GLY A 15 25.63 -31.58 11.97
C GLY A 15 24.92 -30.54 11.10
N ASN A 16 23.80 -29.99 11.60
CA ASN A 16 23.07 -28.80 11.15
C ASN A 16 22.58 -28.69 9.69
N LEU A 17 21.29 -28.34 9.59
CA LEU A 17 20.44 -28.43 8.42
C LEU A 17 20.62 -27.23 7.49
N GLU A 18 21.67 -27.21 6.68
CA GLU A 18 21.80 -26.31 5.53
C GLU A 18 21.84 -27.18 4.27
N LYS A 19 20.71 -27.24 3.54
CA LYS A 19 20.58 -27.99 2.29
C LYS A 19 21.48 -27.38 1.21
N THR A 20 22.74 -27.79 1.15
CA THR A 20 23.57 -27.65 -0.05
C THR A 20 23.29 -28.83 -0.96
N TYR A 21 22.93 -28.57 -2.23
CA TYR A 21 23.00 -29.57 -3.29
C TYR A 21 24.45 -30.04 -3.40
N SER A 22 24.76 -31.11 -2.66
CA SER A 22 26.10 -31.66 -2.56
C SER A 22 26.48 -32.23 -3.93
N SER A 23 27.23 -31.46 -4.70
CA SER A 23 28.08 -32.03 -5.74
C SER A 23 29.05 -32.96 -5.01
N ALA A 24 28.84 -34.27 -5.16
CA ALA A 24 29.84 -35.23 -4.70
C ALA A 24 31.17 -34.83 -5.37
N ALA A 25 32.21 -34.60 -4.59
CA ALA A 25 33.55 -34.34 -5.12
C ALA A 25 34.37 -35.57 -4.80
N VAL A 26 34.62 -36.41 -5.80
CA VAL A 26 35.59 -37.50 -5.70
C VAL A 26 36.89 -36.98 -6.31
N LEU A 27 37.98 -36.99 -5.53
CA LEU A 27 39.32 -36.58 -5.96
C LEU A 27 39.41 -35.12 -6.49
N GLY A 28 38.73 -34.18 -5.84
CA GLY A 28 38.86 -32.75 -6.15
C GLY A 28 38.22 -32.30 -7.47
N ARG A 29 37.46 -33.17 -8.14
CA ARG A 29 36.68 -32.83 -9.33
C ARG A 29 35.22 -32.55 -8.94
N HIS A 30 34.71 -31.39 -9.34
CA HIS A 30 33.30 -31.04 -9.20
C HIS A 30 32.47 -31.96 -10.12
N LEU A 31 31.66 -32.87 -9.56
CA LEU A 31 30.83 -33.81 -10.36
C LEU A 31 29.57 -33.13 -10.95
N SER A 32 29.67 -31.91 -11.45
CA SER A 32 28.58 -31.27 -12.21
C SER A 32 29.07 -30.82 -13.58
N PHE A 33 28.23 -31.04 -14.59
CA PHE A 33 28.46 -30.51 -15.93
C PHE A 33 28.50 -28.97 -15.91
N ARG A 34 29.44 -28.37 -16.65
CA ARG A 34 29.57 -26.92 -16.85
C ARG A 34 29.82 -26.67 -18.34
N SER A 35 28.87 -26.04 -19.02
CA SER A 35 28.98 -25.66 -20.43
C SER A 35 29.71 -24.32 -20.61
N ASP A 36 29.99 -23.95 -21.86
CA ASP A 36 30.47 -22.61 -22.22
C ASP A 36 29.45 -21.50 -21.94
N LEU A 37 28.16 -21.85 -21.92
CA LEU A 37 27.05 -20.97 -21.55
C LEU A 37 26.66 -21.09 -20.06
N SER A 38 27.58 -21.54 -19.20
CA SER A 38 27.32 -21.57 -17.76
C SER A 38 27.26 -20.15 -17.18
N LEU A 39 26.43 -19.94 -16.16
CA LEU A 39 26.26 -18.63 -15.50
C LEU A 39 27.60 -18.07 -15.00
N ASP A 40 28.50 -18.93 -14.52
CA ASP A 40 29.85 -18.61 -14.07
C ASP A 40 30.70 -17.97 -15.19
N LYS A 41 30.51 -18.40 -16.44
CA LYS A 41 31.20 -17.85 -17.62
C LYS A 41 30.51 -16.62 -18.19
N LEU A 42 29.17 -16.62 -18.24
CA LEU A 42 28.39 -15.50 -18.76
C LEU A 42 28.46 -14.28 -17.83
N TYR A 43 28.55 -14.51 -16.52
CA TYR A 43 28.53 -13.48 -15.49
C TYR A 43 29.68 -13.66 -14.48
N PRO A 44 30.94 -13.48 -14.91
CA PRO A 44 32.12 -13.81 -14.10
C PRO A 44 32.25 -12.96 -12.82
N ASN A 45 31.70 -11.74 -12.83
CA ASN A 45 31.71 -10.83 -11.68
C ASN A 45 30.46 -11.00 -10.78
N SER A 46 29.53 -11.88 -11.13
CA SER A 46 28.32 -12.10 -10.34
C SER A 46 28.58 -13.06 -9.18
N ARG A 47 28.14 -12.69 -7.99
CA ARG A 47 28.11 -13.61 -6.86
C ARG A 47 26.95 -14.57 -7.07
N LEU A 48 27.20 -15.72 -7.70
CA LEU A 48 26.20 -16.75 -8.02
C LEU A 48 25.57 -17.46 -6.80
N GLN A 49 25.79 -16.94 -5.60
CA GLN A 49 25.13 -17.39 -4.39
C GLN A 49 23.72 -16.79 -4.36
N LEU A 50 22.72 -17.64 -4.10
CA LEU A 50 21.36 -17.18 -3.84
C LEU A 50 21.37 -16.30 -2.58
N TYR A 51 21.22 -14.99 -2.77
CA TYR A 51 21.16 -14.00 -1.70
C TYR A 51 19.81 -13.31 -1.72
N THR A 52 19.08 -13.36 -0.61
CA THR A 52 17.86 -12.57 -0.43
C THR A 52 18.27 -11.23 0.20
N PRO A 53 18.18 -10.10 -0.53
CA PRO A 53 18.51 -8.81 0.05
C PRO A 53 17.57 -8.51 1.23
N PRO A 54 18.08 -7.92 2.33
CA PRO A 54 17.23 -7.47 3.41
C PRO A 54 16.26 -6.40 2.90
N PRO A 55 15.09 -6.24 3.53
CA PRO A 55 14.16 -5.19 3.17
C PRO A 55 14.87 -3.82 3.31
N PRO A 56 14.57 -2.88 2.42
CA PRO A 56 15.25 -1.59 2.44
C PRO A 56 14.83 -0.83 3.72
N SER A 57 15.84 -0.33 4.43
CA SER A 57 15.62 0.52 5.61
C SER A 57 15.28 1.93 5.16
N ASN A 58 14.39 2.60 5.89
CA ASN A 58 14.15 4.04 5.74
C ASN A 58 15.46 4.78 6.07
N LYS A 59 16.14 5.31 5.05
CA LYS A 59 17.28 6.23 5.20
C LYS A 59 16.73 7.65 5.10
N ASP A 60 17.28 8.57 5.89
CA ASP A 60 17.03 10.02 5.79
C ASP A 60 15.57 10.47 6.05
N ASP A 61 14.86 9.85 7.00
CA ASP A 61 13.42 10.11 7.28
C ASP A 61 12.48 9.93 6.08
N LYS A 62 12.95 9.33 4.98
CA LYS A 62 12.16 9.14 3.75
C LYS A 62 11.50 7.77 3.72
N PHE A 63 10.34 7.71 3.06
CA PHE A 63 9.62 6.46 2.89
C PHE A 63 10.29 5.61 1.81
N SER A 64 10.80 4.43 2.20
CA SER A 64 11.50 3.54 1.29
C SER A 64 10.60 2.86 0.23
N GLY A 65 9.27 3.00 0.31
CA GLY A 65 8.34 2.28 -0.57
C GLY A 65 8.03 0.84 -0.15
N PHE A 66 8.74 0.33 0.86
CA PHE A 66 8.50 -0.99 1.43
C PHE A 66 7.28 -0.95 2.37
N ILE A 67 6.35 -1.86 2.14
CA ILE A 67 5.14 -2.00 2.95
C ILE A 67 5.10 -3.43 3.48
N PRO A 68 5.21 -3.64 4.80
CA PRO A 68 5.17 -4.98 5.39
C PRO A 68 3.74 -5.54 5.35
N ILE A 69 3.52 -6.57 4.53
CA ILE A 69 2.21 -7.24 4.39
C ILE A 69 1.71 -7.78 5.74
N ASN A 70 2.62 -8.23 6.61
CA ASN A 70 2.29 -8.79 7.93
C ASN A 70 1.64 -7.76 8.87
N LYS A 71 1.82 -6.45 8.63
CA LYS A 71 1.21 -5.37 9.42
C LYS A 71 -0.08 -4.84 8.76
N LEU A 72 -0.51 -5.43 7.66
CA LEU A 72 -1.74 -5.08 6.96
C LEU A 72 -2.79 -6.14 7.21
N GLU A 73 -4.00 -5.71 7.50
CA GLU A 73 -5.17 -6.57 7.48
C GLU A 73 -5.81 -6.47 6.09
N ILE A 74 -5.79 -7.58 5.34
CA ILE A 74 -6.32 -7.63 3.98
C ILE A 74 -7.61 -8.43 4.01
N THR A 75 -8.69 -7.82 3.53
CA THR A 75 -10.00 -8.48 3.45
C THR A 75 -10.55 -8.42 2.04
N TYR A 76 -11.22 -9.50 1.65
CA TYR A 76 -11.78 -9.65 0.32
C TYR A 76 -13.30 -9.64 0.39
N SER A 77 -13.94 -8.89 -0.49
CA SER A 77 -15.40 -8.79 -0.59
C SER A 77 -15.85 -8.87 -2.04
N ARG A 78 -17.15 -8.91 -2.26
CA ARG A 78 -17.72 -8.79 -3.61
C ARG A 78 -17.56 -7.36 -4.13
N SER A 79 -17.34 -7.22 -5.44
CA SER A 79 -17.32 -5.91 -6.09
C SER A 79 -18.74 -5.40 -6.30
N SER A 80 -18.90 -4.07 -6.43
CA SER A 80 -20.21 -3.42 -6.58
C SER A 80 -20.61 -3.20 -8.05
N GLY A 81 -19.93 -3.88 -8.99
CA GLY A 81 -20.06 -3.64 -10.43
C GLY A 81 -21.39 -4.12 -11.05
N PRO A 82 -21.64 -3.80 -12.34
CA PRO A 82 -22.85 -4.22 -13.04
C PRO A 82 -23.02 -5.73 -12.95
N GLY A 83 -24.25 -6.14 -12.59
CA GLY A 83 -24.58 -7.50 -12.19
C GLY A 83 -24.16 -8.56 -13.21
N GLY A 84 -23.70 -9.70 -12.70
CA GLY A 84 -23.29 -10.85 -13.49
C GLY A 84 -22.88 -12.01 -12.59
N GLN A 85 -22.76 -13.21 -13.16
CA GLN A 85 -22.42 -14.41 -12.41
C GLN A 85 -21.13 -14.23 -11.59
N HIS A 86 -20.10 -13.61 -12.18
CA HIS A 86 -18.80 -13.40 -11.54
C HIS A 86 -18.86 -12.45 -10.34
N VAL A 87 -19.63 -11.35 -10.42
CA VAL A 87 -19.74 -10.35 -9.33
C VAL A 87 -20.43 -10.94 -8.10
N ASN A 88 -21.38 -11.85 -8.32
CA ASN A 88 -22.15 -12.48 -7.25
C ASN A 88 -21.42 -13.66 -6.60
N THR A 89 -20.49 -14.31 -7.29
CA THR A 89 -19.83 -15.54 -6.80
C THR A 89 -18.40 -15.32 -6.31
N VAL A 90 -17.67 -14.35 -6.86
CA VAL A 90 -16.24 -14.17 -6.59
C VAL A 90 -15.98 -12.91 -5.77
N ASN A 91 -15.23 -13.07 -4.67
CA ASN A 91 -14.78 -11.95 -3.83
C ASN A 91 -13.53 -11.30 -4.42
N THR A 92 -13.71 -10.42 -5.41
CA THR A 92 -12.60 -9.77 -6.11
C THR A 92 -12.17 -8.44 -5.49
N LYS A 93 -13.05 -7.76 -4.77
CA LYS A 93 -12.76 -6.46 -4.16
C LYS A 93 -11.81 -6.65 -2.98
N VAL A 94 -10.83 -5.77 -2.87
CA VAL A 94 -9.81 -5.80 -1.82
C VAL A 94 -9.93 -4.56 -0.95
N ASP A 95 -10.09 -4.79 0.35
CA ASP A 95 -10.06 -3.77 1.39
C ASP A 95 -8.80 -4.01 2.23
N VAL A 96 -7.81 -3.15 2.09
CA VAL A 96 -6.56 -3.14 2.87
C VAL A 96 -6.72 -2.16 4.01
N ARG A 97 -6.57 -2.62 5.25
CA ARG A 97 -6.67 -1.78 6.45
C ARG A 97 -5.42 -1.91 7.32
N PHE A 98 -5.06 -0.82 7.97
CA PHE A 98 -3.98 -0.80 8.96
C PHE A 98 -4.20 0.36 9.93
N LYS A 99 -3.61 0.25 11.12
CA LYS A 99 -3.61 1.34 12.10
C LYS A 99 -2.51 2.32 11.76
N LEU A 100 -2.91 3.56 11.45
CA LEU A 100 -1.96 4.59 11.00
C LEU A 100 -1.01 5.03 12.12
N ALA A 101 -1.46 5.04 13.37
CA ALA A 101 -0.67 5.42 14.53
C ALA A 101 0.45 4.42 14.88
N GLU A 102 0.21 3.12 14.64
CA GLU A 102 1.14 2.02 14.97
C GLU A 102 2.11 1.67 13.80
N ALA A 103 2.09 2.46 12.73
CA ALA A 103 2.79 2.14 11.49
C ALA A 103 4.28 2.55 11.50
N ASP A 104 5.14 1.73 12.12
CA ASP A 104 6.60 1.99 12.25
C ASP A 104 7.35 2.15 10.92
N TRP A 105 6.82 1.58 9.85
CA TRP A 105 7.43 1.61 8.51
C TRP A 105 7.22 2.95 7.79
N ILE A 106 6.33 3.81 8.31
CA ILE A 106 6.11 5.18 7.83
C ILE A 106 6.94 6.14 8.71
N PRO A 107 7.68 7.09 8.12
CA PRO A 107 8.39 8.13 8.87
C PRO A 107 7.46 8.95 9.77
N GLU A 108 7.93 9.33 10.95
CA GLU A 108 7.10 9.98 11.98
C GLU A 108 6.49 11.31 11.49
N LYS A 109 7.26 12.14 10.79
CA LYS A 109 6.79 13.41 10.20
C LYS A 109 5.61 13.18 9.25
N THR A 110 5.72 12.20 8.36
CA THR A 110 4.68 11.85 7.38
C THR A 110 3.48 11.23 8.08
N ARG A 111 3.70 10.39 9.10
CA ARG A 111 2.64 9.78 9.91
C ARG A 111 1.76 10.83 10.59
N GLN A 112 2.37 11.83 11.22
CA GLN A 112 1.63 12.92 11.87
C GLN A 112 0.84 13.76 10.87
N LYS A 113 1.44 14.09 9.71
CA LYS A 113 0.74 14.77 8.62
C LYS A 113 -0.47 13.97 8.14
N LEU A 114 -0.30 12.67 7.92
CA LEU A 114 -1.37 11.77 7.50
C LEU A 114 -2.49 11.70 8.55
N LEU A 115 -2.18 11.61 9.84
CA LEU A 115 -3.18 11.60 10.91
C LEU A 115 -4.03 12.87 10.90
N ASN A 116 -3.40 14.04 10.76
CA ASN A 116 -4.09 15.32 10.73
C ASN A 116 -4.97 15.48 9.47
N SER A 117 -4.43 15.14 8.30
CA SER A 117 -5.14 15.32 7.03
C SER A 117 -6.24 14.28 6.80
N LEU A 118 -6.03 13.04 7.25
CA LEU A 118 -6.96 11.92 7.05
C LEU A 118 -7.87 11.66 8.25
N GLN A 119 -7.92 12.56 9.24
CA GLN A 119 -8.79 12.41 10.43
C GLN A 119 -10.24 12.04 10.07
N ASN A 120 -10.77 12.59 8.97
CA ASN A 120 -12.15 12.35 8.51
C ASN A 120 -12.33 11.01 7.79
N LYS A 121 -11.23 10.37 7.37
CA LYS A 121 -11.22 9.08 6.65
C LYS A 121 -10.79 7.92 7.55
N ILE A 122 -10.36 8.20 8.77
CA ILE A 122 -9.95 7.20 9.75
C ILE A 122 -11.17 6.73 10.55
N THR A 123 -11.22 5.42 10.81
CA THR A 123 -12.27 4.81 11.62
C THR A 123 -12.08 5.19 13.09
N LYS A 124 -13.12 5.11 13.93
CA LYS A 124 -13.02 5.39 15.38
C LYS A 124 -11.93 4.58 16.09
N GLU A 125 -11.66 3.38 15.60
CA GLU A 125 -10.63 2.46 16.10
C GLU A 125 -9.21 2.78 15.58
N GLY A 126 -9.04 3.85 14.78
CA GLY A 126 -7.73 4.27 14.25
C GLY A 126 -7.31 3.59 12.95
N TYR A 127 -8.19 2.82 12.31
CA TYR A 127 -7.92 2.16 11.03
C TYR A 127 -8.11 3.09 9.84
N TYR A 128 -7.11 3.13 8.98
CA TYR A 128 -7.23 3.67 7.63
C TYR A 128 -7.49 2.54 6.65
N VAL A 129 -8.46 2.72 5.74
CA VAL A 129 -8.91 1.68 4.80
C VAL A 129 -8.72 2.15 3.36
N VAL A 130 -7.96 1.38 2.58
CA VAL A 130 -7.77 1.56 1.13
C VAL A 130 -8.52 0.45 0.41
N LYS A 131 -9.35 0.82 -0.57
CA LYS A 131 -10.19 -0.12 -1.31
C LYS A 131 -9.83 -0.13 -2.79
N SER A 132 -9.89 -1.30 -3.41
CA SER A 132 -9.77 -1.47 -4.86
C SER A 132 -10.67 -2.58 -5.40
N ASP A 133 -11.40 -2.26 -6.46
CA ASP A 133 -12.28 -3.15 -7.21
C ASP A 133 -12.23 -2.90 -8.73
N LEU A 134 -11.08 -2.46 -9.24
CA LEU A 134 -10.89 -2.06 -10.64
C LEU A 134 -10.96 -3.24 -11.63
N THR A 135 -10.43 -4.40 -11.24
CA THR A 135 -10.31 -5.57 -12.10
C THR A 135 -11.12 -6.76 -11.58
N ARG A 136 -11.29 -7.77 -12.44
CA ARG A 136 -11.85 -9.08 -12.05
C ARG A 136 -10.89 -9.96 -11.24
N SER A 137 -9.61 -9.60 -11.11
CA SER A 137 -8.60 -10.40 -10.42
C SER A 137 -8.28 -9.83 -9.05
N GLN A 138 -8.37 -10.67 -8.03
CA GLN A 138 -8.05 -10.32 -6.65
C GLN A 138 -6.59 -9.86 -6.47
N GLN A 139 -5.64 -10.51 -7.15
CA GLN A 139 -4.21 -10.18 -7.06
C GLN A 139 -3.91 -8.81 -7.67
N MET A 140 -4.55 -8.48 -8.80
CA MET A 140 -4.39 -7.18 -9.45
C MET A 140 -5.00 -6.06 -8.59
N ASN A 141 -6.17 -6.30 -7.99
CA ASN A 141 -6.79 -5.34 -7.08
C ASN A 141 -5.97 -5.13 -5.80
N LEU A 142 -5.30 -6.18 -5.30
CA LEU A 142 -4.38 -6.05 -4.16
C LEU A 142 -3.15 -5.20 -4.53
N ALA A 143 -2.56 -5.44 -5.70
CA ALA A 143 -1.45 -4.63 -6.20
C ALA A 143 -1.84 -3.15 -6.34
N ASP A 144 -3.02 -2.87 -6.92
CA ASP A 144 -3.55 -1.51 -7.05
C ASP A 144 -3.84 -0.85 -5.69
N ALA A 145 -4.39 -1.58 -4.72
CA ALA A 145 -4.60 -1.06 -3.37
C ALA A 145 -3.27 -0.69 -2.68
N LEU A 146 -2.24 -1.51 -2.84
CA LEU A 146 -0.90 -1.23 -2.31
C LEU A 146 -0.23 -0.05 -3.04
N GLU A 147 -0.45 0.09 -4.35
CA GLU A 147 0.06 1.20 -5.13
C GLU A 147 -0.61 2.52 -4.72
N LYS A 148 -1.94 2.54 -4.57
CA LYS A 148 -2.67 3.69 -4.02
C LYS A 148 -2.16 4.10 -2.64
N LEU A 149 -1.88 3.13 -1.78
CA LEU A 149 -1.29 3.38 -0.47
C LEU A 149 0.12 4.00 -0.60
N ARG A 150 0.98 3.48 -1.48
CA ARG A 150 2.32 4.06 -1.75
C ARG A 150 2.23 5.48 -2.29
N ALA A 151 1.35 5.71 -3.26
CA ALA A 151 1.16 7.01 -3.89
C ALA A 151 0.70 8.04 -2.85
N LEU A 152 -0.26 7.67 -2.01
CA LEU A 152 -0.73 8.50 -0.91
C LEU A 152 0.41 8.85 0.05
N ILE A 153 1.20 7.88 0.52
CA ILE A 153 2.31 8.18 1.44
C ILE A 153 3.32 9.13 0.81
N ARG A 154 3.66 8.94 -0.47
CA ARG A 154 4.58 9.82 -1.21
C ARG A 154 4.02 11.23 -1.39
N GLU A 155 2.71 11.37 -1.63
CA GLU A 155 2.05 12.67 -1.75
C GLU A 155 2.19 13.50 -0.46
N TYR A 156 2.00 12.86 0.70
CA TYR A 156 2.13 13.53 2.01
C TYR A 156 3.57 13.69 2.50
N GLU A 157 4.50 12.92 1.93
CA GLU A 157 5.94 13.08 2.18
C GLU A 157 6.47 14.34 1.51
N ILE A 158 6.01 14.66 0.30
CA ILE A 158 6.35 15.90 -0.40
C ILE A 158 5.73 17.08 0.36
N GLU A 159 6.56 18.03 0.77
CA GLU A 159 6.07 19.27 1.37
C GLU A 159 5.32 20.09 0.31
N ALA A 160 4.03 20.29 0.53
CA ALA A 160 3.24 21.15 -0.34
C ALA A 160 3.86 22.56 -0.31
N PRO A 161 4.16 23.16 -1.48
CA PRO A 161 4.66 24.53 -1.52
C PRO A 161 3.64 25.46 -0.86
N PRO A 162 4.10 26.55 -0.22
CA PRO A 162 3.20 27.53 0.36
C PRO A 162 2.20 28.02 -0.71
N PRO A 163 0.93 28.24 -0.35
CA PRO A 163 -0.07 28.68 -1.30
C PRO A 163 0.35 30.01 -1.91
N SER A 164 0.38 30.07 -3.24
CA SER A 164 0.62 31.32 -3.98
C SER A 164 -0.41 32.38 -3.60
N GLU A 165 -0.01 33.65 -3.63
CA GLU A 165 -0.85 34.82 -3.30
C GLU A 165 -2.18 34.80 -4.08
N GLU A 166 -2.15 34.42 -5.36
CA GLU A 166 -3.36 34.26 -6.18
C GLU A 166 -4.32 33.21 -5.63
N THR A 167 -3.78 32.14 -5.04
CA THR A 167 -4.57 31.05 -4.45
C THR A 167 -5.27 31.55 -3.18
N LEU A 168 -4.57 32.35 -2.38
CA LEU A 168 -5.13 33.00 -1.18
C LEU A 168 -6.24 33.99 -1.55
N GLU A 169 -6.04 34.80 -2.58
CA GLU A 169 -7.08 35.72 -3.06
C GLU A 169 -8.32 34.99 -3.59
N LYS A 170 -8.14 33.91 -4.38
CA LYS A 170 -9.23 33.08 -4.87
C LYS A 170 -10.03 32.46 -3.71
N LEU A 171 -9.34 31.97 -2.68
CA LEU A 171 -9.98 31.45 -1.47
C LEU A 171 -10.80 32.52 -0.75
N ARG A 172 -10.23 33.72 -0.57
CA ARG A 172 -10.94 34.85 0.05
C ARG A 172 -12.20 35.22 -0.73
N LYS A 173 -12.09 35.40 -2.05
CA LYS A 173 -13.24 35.71 -2.93
C LYS A 173 -14.32 34.63 -2.85
N ARG A 174 -13.92 33.35 -2.78
CA ARG A 174 -14.85 32.22 -2.63
C ARG A 174 -15.59 32.26 -1.29
N GLN A 175 -14.91 32.60 -0.20
CA GLN A 175 -15.53 32.74 1.12
C GLN A 175 -16.53 33.89 1.16
N GLU A 176 -16.16 35.06 0.61
CA GLU A 176 -17.05 36.23 0.52
C GLU A 176 -18.31 35.91 -0.30
N LYS A 177 -18.15 35.22 -1.43
CA LYS A 177 -19.28 34.77 -2.26
C LYS A 177 -20.21 33.83 -1.50
N ALA A 178 -19.67 32.80 -0.84
CA ALA A 178 -20.45 31.85 -0.05
C ALA A 178 -21.21 32.54 1.10
N ALA A 179 -20.60 33.54 1.76
CA ALA A 179 -21.25 34.33 2.79
C ALA A 179 -22.41 35.17 2.24
N ARG A 180 -22.21 35.80 1.08
CA ARG A 180 -23.26 36.58 0.39
C ARG A 180 -24.43 35.69 -0.03
N GLU A 181 -24.16 34.52 -0.62
CA GLU A 181 -25.19 33.53 -0.99
C GLU A 181 -25.99 33.05 0.22
N ARG A 182 -25.32 32.74 1.34
CA ARG A 182 -25.98 32.37 2.60
C ARG A 182 -26.93 33.46 3.11
N LEU A 183 -26.50 34.72 3.08
CA LEU A 183 -27.35 35.85 3.51
C LEU A 183 -28.56 36.04 2.59
N PHE A 184 -28.37 35.90 1.28
CA PHE A 184 -29.44 35.98 0.30
C PHE A 184 -30.49 34.88 0.52
N GLN A 185 -30.06 33.62 0.67
CA GLN A 185 -30.96 32.51 0.98
C GLN A 185 -31.72 32.73 2.30
N LYS A 186 -31.07 33.29 3.32
CA LYS A 186 -31.72 33.64 4.60
C LYS A 186 -32.81 34.69 4.40
N ARG A 187 -32.55 35.73 3.59
CA ARG A 187 -33.53 36.79 3.29
C ARG A 187 -34.72 36.23 2.51
N GLN A 188 -34.48 35.47 1.44
CA GLN A 188 -35.56 34.82 0.69
C GLN A 188 -36.43 33.95 1.59
N ARG A 189 -35.81 33.13 2.45
CA ARG A 189 -36.56 32.28 3.40
C ARG A 189 -37.36 33.10 4.41
N SER A 190 -36.86 34.25 4.84
CA SER A 190 -37.59 35.17 5.72
C SER A 190 -38.81 35.77 5.03
N GLN A 191 -38.64 36.21 3.79
CA GLN A 191 -39.71 36.80 2.99
C GLN A 191 -40.82 35.76 2.71
N THR A 192 -40.44 34.57 2.27
CA THR A 192 -41.39 33.46 2.09
C THR A 192 -42.12 33.08 3.38
N LYS A 193 -41.53 33.28 4.56
CA LYS A 193 -42.21 33.06 5.84
C LYS A 193 -43.20 34.18 6.17
N ALA A 194 -42.84 35.43 5.89
CA ALA A 194 -43.72 36.59 6.08
C ALA A 194 -44.95 36.49 5.16
N ASP A 195 -44.74 36.15 3.88
CA ASP A 195 -45.83 35.97 2.91
C ASP A 195 -46.80 34.84 3.28
N ARG A 196 -46.36 33.88 4.11
CA ARG A 196 -47.18 32.78 4.62
C ARG A 196 -47.95 33.13 5.90
N GLN A 197 -47.64 34.23 6.57
CA GLN A 197 -48.39 34.67 7.74
C GLN A 197 -49.67 35.36 7.27
N GLY A 198 -50.81 34.95 7.82
CA GLY A 198 -52.07 35.64 7.60
C GLY A 198 -52.01 37.08 8.14
N PRO A 199 -52.88 37.98 7.65
CA PRO A 199 -52.90 39.38 8.08
C PRO A 199 -53.03 39.47 9.60
N SER A 200 -52.27 40.37 10.21
CA SER A 200 -52.34 40.61 11.64
C SER A 200 -53.61 41.39 11.97
N ILE A 201 -54.11 41.29 13.21
CA ILE A 201 -55.31 42.02 13.66
C ILE A 201 -55.18 43.55 13.51
N ALA A 202 -53.96 44.07 13.30
CA ALA A 202 -53.70 45.49 13.06
C ALA A 202 -53.86 45.93 11.59
N ASP A 203 -54.05 44.99 10.65
CA ASP A 203 -54.11 45.24 9.20
C ASP A 203 -55.54 45.21 8.61
N LEU A 204 -56.58 45.18 9.46
CA LEU A 204 -58.01 45.28 9.14
C LEU A 204 -58.60 46.61 9.63
#